data_AF-V9LHB8-F1
#
_entry.id   AF-V9LHB8-F1
#
_cell.length_a   1.000
_cell.length_b   1.000
_cell.length_c   1.000
_cell.angle_alpha   90.00
_cell.angle_beta   90.00
_cell.angle_gamma   90.00
#
_symmetry.space_group_name_H-M   'P 1'
#
loop_
_entity.id
_entity.type
_entity.pdbx_description
1 polymer ?
#
loop_
_entity_poly.entity_id
_entity_poly.type
_entity_poly.pdbx_seq_one_letter_code
_entity_poly.pdbx_strand_id
1 'polypeptide(L)'
;LTCQDKQLITIPSNLPDDIVHLQLAGNKINRLKDSMFSTLKNLKSLDLQRNDITTIQPGAFEGLDDLTTLLLQHNQLRFLSEEVFIPIPKLNYLRIYDNPWDCNCNLEDMVRKLQVPGHKNLGNLAKCKSPKVYVGQKLKKINPDWLCPNNIFSNISEVMDPPSSILKEVDFTRCHIYLFPKPQVEC
;
A
#
# COMPACT_ATOMS: atom_id res chain seq x y z
N LEU A 1 15.08 18.89 4.25
CA LEU A 1 15.59 19.08 2.87
C LEU A 1 14.41 19.40 1.94
N THR A 2 14.53 20.46 1.15
CA THR A 2 13.47 20.94 0.26
C THR A 2 13.92 20.87 -1.20
N CYS A 3 13.22 20.04 -1.99
CA CYS A 3 13.48 19.75 -3.39
C CYS A 3 12.20 19.92 -4.23
N GLN A 4 11.45 21.00 -3.98
CA GLN A 4 10.16 21.29 -4.64
C GLN A 4 10.33 21.95 -6.00
N ASP A 5 9.40 21.67 -6.92
CA ASP A 5 9.28 22.32 -8.24
C ASP A 5 10.57 22.25 -9.09
N LYS A 6 11.34 21.17 -8.94
CA LYS A 6 12.62 20.96 -9.63
C LYS A 6 12.51 20.09 -10.88
N GLN A 7 11.30 19.77 -11.32
CA GLN A 7 11.05 18.90 -12.49
C GLN A 7 11.68 17.50 -12.34
N LEU A 8 11.86 17.03 -11.09
CA LEU A 8 12.48 15.72 -10.83
C LEU A 8 11.58 14.60 -11.33
N ILE A 9 12.15 13.68 -12.10
CA ILE A 9 11.44 12.47 -12.57
C ILE A 9 11.67 11.30 -11.60
N THR A 10 12.78 11.35 -10.87
CA THR A 10 13.18 10.35 -9.89
C THR A 10 13.72 11.03 -8.64
N ILE A 11 13.71 10.31 -7.53
CA ILE A 11 14.31 10.77 -6.27
C ILE A 11 15.83 10.59 -6.40
N PRO A 12 16.65 11.61 -6.06
CA PRO A 12 18.11 11.48 -6.06
C PRO A 12 18.56 10.38 -5.09
N SER A 13 19.58 9.60 -5.48
CA SER A 13 20.10 8.50 -4.64
C SER A 13 21.03 8.96 -3.52
N ASN A 14 21.56 10.18 -3.60
CA ASN A 14 22.57 10.73 -2.68
C ASN A 14 21.97 11.72 -1.67
N LEU A 15 20.86 11.34 -1.04
CA LEU A 15 20.24 12.14 0.02
C LEU A 15 21.00 11.94 1.35
N PRO A 16 21.28 13.01 2.11
CA PRO A 16 21.77 12.90 3.49
C PRO A 16 20.88 12.00 4.36
N ASP A 17 21.46 11.20 5.24
CA ASP A 17 20.78 10.22 6.11
C ASP A 17 20.18 10.83 7.38
N ASP A 18 20.56 12.07 7.72
CA ASP A 18 20.08 12.86 8.85
C ASP A 18 18.78 13.63 8.55
N ILE A 19 18.22 13.48 7.35
CA ILE A 19 17.00 14.20 6.95
C ILE A 19 15.81 13.78 7.80
N VAL A 20 15.22 14.75 8.50
CA VAL A 20 13.98 14.56 9.27
C VAL A 20 12.73 14.89 8.44
N HIS A 21 12.83 15.83 7.51
CA HIS A 21 11.73 16.28 6.66
C HIS A 21 12.18 16.37 5.20
N LEU A 22 11.54 15.62 4.31
CA LEU A 22 11.85 15.61 2.88
C LEU A 22 10.65 16.15 2.09
N GLN A 23 10.86 17.25 1.38
CA GLN A 23 9.84 17.88 0.54
C GLN A 23 10.19 17.71 -0.94
N LEU A 24 9.39 16.92 -1.65
CA LEU A 24 9.51 16.60 -3.08
C LEU A 24 8.24 16.98 -3.86
N ALA A 25 7.42 17.88 -3.31
CA ALA A 25 6.20 18.34 -3.93
C ALA A 25 6.43 19.06 -5.27
N GLY A 26 5.49 18.96 -6.20
CA GLY A 26 5.54 19.71 -7.47
C GLY A 26 6.58 19.19 -8.47
N ASN A 27 6.95 17.90 -8.37
CA ASN A 27 7.87 17.26 -9.30
C ASN A 27 7.09 16.36 -10.30
N LYS A 28 7.82 15.54 -11.07
CA LYS A 28 7.29 14.62 -12.08
C LYS A 28 7.60 13.17 -11.73
N ILE A 29 7.66 12.86 -10.43
CA ILE A 29 7.98 11.52 -9.95
C ILE A 29 6.81 10.60 -10.28
N ASN A 30 7.07 9.53 -11.02
CA ASN A 30 6.02 8.63 -11.49
C ASN A 30 5.90 7.33 -10.68
N ARG A 31 6.98 6.84 -10.08
CA ARG A 31 7.01 5.54 -9.38
C ARG A 31 7.90 5.62 -8.15
N LEU A 32 7.44 5.03 -7.06
CA LEU A 32 8.26 4.76 -5.88
C LEU A 32 8.67 3.29 -5.92
N LYS A 33 9.98 3.05 -6.02
CA LYS A 33 10.55 1.71 -6.07
C LYS A 33 10.86 1.21 -4.67
N ASP A 34 11.03 -0.09 -4.57
CA ASP A 34 11.46 -0.79 -3.37
C ASP A 34 12.74 -0.18 -2.75
N SER A 35 12.76 -0.12 -1.42
CA SER A 35 13.86 0.40 -0.58
C SER A 35 14.38 1.80 -0.97
N MET A 36 13.60 2.60 -1.71
CA MET A 36 14.02 3.91 -2.25
C MET A 36 14.36 4.94 -1.18
N PHE A 37 13.84 4.78 0.04
CA PHE A 37 14.12 5.64 1.19
C PHE A 37 14.83 4.93 2.34
N SER A 38 15.37 3.72 2.11
CA SER A 38 15.92 2.84 3.16
C SER A 38 17.06 3.44 3.98
N THR A 39 17.78 4.42 3.44
CA THR A 39 18.86 5.13 4.15
C THR A 39 18.34 6.23 5.08
N LEU A 40 17.12 6.71 4.89
CA LEU A 40 16.55 7.89 5.59
C LEU A 40 15.86 7.50 6.91
N LYS A 41 16.58 6.81 7.80
CA LYS A 41 16.03 6.23 9.03
C LYS A 41 15.41 7.23 10.00
N ASN A 42 15.87 8.49 9.95
CA ASN A 42 15.39 9.57 10.81
C ASN A 42 14.19 10.35 10.24
N LEU A 43 13.69 9.95 9.07
CA LEU A 43 12.67 10.70 8.34
C LEU A 43 11.32 10.60 9.03
N LYS A 44 10.79 11.75 9.45
CA LYS A 44 9.48 11.87 10.13
C LYS A 44 8.38 12.36 9.20
N SER A 45 8.72 13.11 8.16
CA SER A 45 7.76 13.64 7.18
C SER A 45 8.28 13.54 5.75
N LEU A 46 7.43 13.01 4.89
CA LEU A 46 7.66 12.87 3.45
C LEU A 46 6.52 13.53 2.68
N ASP A 47 6.84 14.58 1.92
CA ASP A 47 5.89 15.28 1.06
C ASP A 47 6.16 14.95 -0.41
N LEU A 48 5.25 14.19 -1.02
CA LEU A 48 5.26 13.75 -2.41
C LEU A 48 4.02 14.25 -3.17
N GLN A 49 3.30 15.25 -2.64
CA GLN A 49 2.10 15.77 -3.27
C GLN A 49 2.41 16.40 -4.64
N ARG A 50 1.40 16.48 -5.53
CA ARG A 50 1.54 17.14 -6.84
C ARG A 50 2.71 16.56 -7.64
N ASN A 51 2.74 15.23 -7.74
CA ASN A 51 3.61 14.47 -8.62
C ASN A 51 2.74 13.63 -9.57
N ASP A 52 3.36 12.78 -10.38
CA ASP A 52 2.69 11.90 -11.32
C ASP A 52 2.69 10.44 -10.84
N ILE A 53 2.68 10.20 -9.53
CA ILE A 53 2.88 8.87 -8.96
C ILE A 53 1.69 7.98 -9.31
N THR A 54 1.93 6.93 -10.10
CA THR A 54 0.92 5.93 -10.47
C THR A 54 1.07 4.63 -9.68
N THR A 55 2.26 4.36 -9.13
CA THR A 55 2.58 3.08 -8.49
C THR A 55 3.56 3.27 -7.34
N ILE A 56 3.28 2.60 -6.22
CA ILE A 56 4.14 2.49 -5.04
C ILE A 56 4.34 0.99 -4.79
N GLN A 57 5.58 0.52 -4.80
CA GLN A 57 5.89 -0.88 -4.52
C GLN A 57 5.77 -1.20 -3.01
N PRO A 58 5.44 -2.44 -2.60
CA PRO A 58 5.21 -2.80 -1.19
C PRO A 58 6.32 -2.42 -0.19
N GLY A 59 7.60 -2.49 -0.57
CA GLY A 59 8.71 -2.04 0.28
C GLY A 59 9.29 -0.67 -0.10
N ALA A 60 8.55 0.16 -0.83
CA ALA A 60 9.04 1.48 -1.21
C ALA A 60 9.40 2.36 -0.01
N PHE A 61 8.71 2.17 1.12
CA PHE A 61 8.93 2.90 2.38
C PHE A 61 9.74 2.10 3.41
N GLU A 62 10.43 1.04 3.00
CA GLU A 62 11.32 0.30 3.89
C GLU A 62 12.37 1.20 4.55
N GLY A 63 12.67 0.95 5.83
CA GLY A 63 13.61 1.73 6.64
C GLY A 63 13.06 3.04 7.21
N LEU A 64 11.79 3.38 6.94
CA LEU A 64 11.15 4.61 7.42
C LEU A 64 10.39 4.41 8.75
N ASP A 65 11.00 3.75 9.73
CA ASP A 65 10.37 3.34 10.99
C ASP A 65 9.79 4.51 11.82
N ASP A 66 10.35 5.72 11.64
CA ASP A 66 9.96 6.95 12.32
C ASP A 66 9.01 7.85 11.53
N LEU A 67 8.57 7.43 10.35
CA LEU A 67 7.69 8.24 9.50
C LEU A 67 6.31 8.38 10.13
N THR A 68 5.91 9.63 10.38
CA THR A 68 4.61 9.97 10.96
C THR A 68 3.67 10.59 9.93
N THR A 69 4.22 11.35 8.98
CA THR A 69 3.46 12.13 8.00
C THR A 69 3.84 11.76 6.58
N LEU A 70 2.85 11.31 5.79
CA LEU A 70 3.00 11.00 4.38
C LEU A 70 1.94 11.76 3.55
N LEU A 71 2.41 12.59 2.62
CA LEU A 71 1.56 13.40 1.74
C LEU A 71 1.66 12.89 0.31
N LEU A 72 0.57 12.35 -0.22
CA LEU A 72 0.46 11.74 -1.55
C LEU A 72 -0.71 12.33 -2.36
N GLN A 73 -1.38 13.38 -1.87
CA GLN A 73 -2.49 14.01 -2.57
C GLN A 73 -2.06 14.61 -3.91
N HIS A 74 -3.01 14.73 -4.85
CA HIS A 74 -2.75 15.23 -6.20
C HIS A 74 -1.69 14.40 -6.94
N ASN A 75 -1.86 13.08 -6.94
CA ASN A 75 -1.07 12.14 -7.73
C ASN A 75 -2.00 11.34 -8.66
N GLN A 76 -1.50 10.27 -9.28
CA GLN A 76 -2.23 9.42 -10.22
C GLN A 76 -2.46 8.00 -9.69
N LEU A 77 -2.53 7.83 -8.37
CA LEU A 77 -2.77 6.53 -7.73
C LEU A 77 -4.20 6.07 -7.99
N ARG A 78 -4.34 4.87 -8.56
CA ARG A 78 -5.63 4.23 -8.77
C ARG A 78 -5.99 3.26 -7.65
N PHE A 79 -5.00 2.61 -7.07
CA PHE A 79 -5.16 1.74 -5.91
C PHE A 79 -3.90 1.78 -5.06
N LEU A 80 -4.01 1.30 -3.83
CA LEU A 80 -2.89 1.17 -2.90
C LEU A 80 -3.19 -0.02 -2.00
N SER A 81 -2.28 -1.00 -1.93
CA SER A 81 -2.39 -2.12 -0.99
C SER A 81 -2.10 -1.66 0.43
N GLU A 82 -2.60 -2.36 1.45
CA GLU A 82 -2.22 -2.06 2.83
C GLU A 82 -0.76 -2.42 3.14
N GLU A 83 -0.15 -3.30 2.34
CA GLU A 83 1.23 -3.77 2.50
C GLU A 83 2.24 -2.63 2.48
N VAL A 84 1.98 -1.56 1.70
CA VAL A 84 2.86 -0.39 1.63
C VAL A 84 3.01 0.32 2.97
N PHE A 85 2.08 0.10 3.90
CA PHE A 85 2.10 0.72 5.23
C PHE A 85 2.78 -0.15 6.29
N ILE A 86 3.11 -1.42 5.99
CA ILE A 86 3.79 -2.32 6.92
C ILE A 86 5.14 -1.73 7.38
N PRO A 87 5.99 -1.17 6.49
CA PRO A 87 7.29 -0.63 6.90
C PRO A 87 7.24 0.72 7.63
N ILE A 88 6.05 1.33 7.77
CA ILE A 88 5.87 2.66 8.38
C ILE A 88 4.87 2.60 9.55
N PRO A 89 5.17 1.85 10.62
CA PRO A 89 4.22 1.55 11.69
C PRO A 89 3.79 2.78 12.52
N LYS A 90 4.56 3.87 12.50
CA LYS A 90 4.26 5.11 13.23
C LYS A 90 3.44 6.12 12.44
N LEU A 91 3.00 5.76 11.22
CA LEU A 91 2.23 6.66 10.36
C LEU A 91 0.93 7.08 11.05
N ASN A 92 0.81 8.38 11.32
CA ASN A 92 -0.35 8.95 12.00
C ASN A 92 -1.08 9.98 11.13
N TYR A 93 -0.51 10.42 10.01
CA TYR A 93 -1.08 11.43 9.13
C TYR A 93 -0.84 11.07 7.67
N LEU A 94 -1.92 10.76 6.95
CA LEU A 94 -1.87 10.38 5.54
C LEU A 94 -2.87 11.18 4.73
N ARG A 95 -2.38 11.91 3.73
CA ARG A 95 -3.21 12.59 2.74
C ARG A 95 -3.09 11.90 1.38
N ILE A 96 -4.22 11.45 0.87
CA ILE A 96 -4.33 10.69 -0.39
C ILE A 96 -5.50 11.16 -1.26
N TYR A 97 -6.13 12.29 -0.92
CA TYR A 97 -7.21 12.85 -1.74
C TYR A 97 -6.70 13.32 -3.12
N ASP A 98 -7.61 13.58 -4.05
CA ASP A 98 -7.29 13.97 -5.43
C ASP A 98 -6.31 13.02 -6.12
N ASN A 99 -6.54 11.73 -5.92
CA ASN A 99 -6.01 10.64 -6.73
C ASN A 99 -7.19 9.94 -7.42
N PRO A 100 -6.99 9.37 -8.63
CA PRO A 100 -8.04 8.69 -9.38
C PRO A 100 -8.38 7.29 -8.81
N TRP A 101 -8.77 7.21 -7.53
CA TRP A 101 -9.06 5.96 -6.82
C TRP A 101 -10.11 5.12 -7.55
N ASP A 102 -9.73 3.89 -7.89
CA ASP A 102 -10.56 2.87 -8.49
C ASP A 102 -11.07 1.94 -7.39
N CYS A 103 -12.29 2.20 -6.94
CA CYS A 103 -12.93 1.53 -5.83
C CYS A 103 -13.51 0.19 -6.30
N ASN A 104 -12.60 -0.76 -6.48
CA ASN A 104 -12.85 -2.17 -6.74
C ASN A 104 -12.20 -3.02 -5.65
N CYS A 105 -12.10 -4.33 -5.90
CA CYS A 105 -11.57 -5.29 -4.93
C CYS A 105 -10.16 -5.00 -4.43
N ASN A 106 -9.29 -4.42 -5.27
CA ASN A 106 -7.91 -4.13 -4.89
C ASN A 106 -7.79 -3.03 -3.83
N LEU A 107 -8.89 -2.31 -3.54
CA LEU A 107 -8.92 -1.25 -2.54
C LEU A 107 -9.57 -1.70 -1.22
N GLU A 108 -10.04 -2.95 -1.12
CA GLU A 108 -10.76 -3.46 0.05
C GLU A 108 -9.94 -3.28 1.34
N ASP A 109 -8.75 -3.87 1.40
CA ASP A 109 -7.91 -3.85 2.61
C ASP A 109 -7.50 -2.43 2.99
N MET A 110 -7.19 -1.60 1.99
CA MET A 110 -6.89 -0.20 2.20
C MET A 110 -8.09 0.55 2.81
N VAL A 111 -9.31 0.31 2.32
CA VAL A 111 -10.51 0.91 2.90
C VAL A 111 -10.71 0.42 4.34
N ARG A 112 -10.52 -0.87 4.63
CA ARG A 112 -10.57 -1.42 5.99
C ARG A 112 -9.56 -0.73 6.90
N LYS A 113 -8.30 -0.59 6.46
CA LYS A 113 -7.22 0.12 7.17
C LYS A 113 -7.61 1.56 7.50
N LEU A 114 -8.19 2.30 6.55
CA LEU A 114 -8.62 3.69 6.74
C LEU A 114 -9.79 3.87 7.72
N GLN A 115 -10.59 2.81 7.93
CA GLN A 115 -11.77 2.82 8.80
C GLN A 115 -11.48 2.40 10.25
N VAL A 116 -10.28 1.89 10.53
CA VAL A 116 -9.85 1.57 11.91
C VAL A 116 -9.96 2.82 12.80
N PRO A 117 -10.61 2.75 13.99
CA PRO A 117 -10.86 3.91 14.85
C PRO A 117 -9.61 4.72 15.26
N GLY A 118 -8.45 4.07 15.35
CA GLY A 118 -7.16 4.73 15.63
C GLY A 118 -6.63 5.59 14.47
N HIS A 119 -7.07 5.34 13.24
CA HIS A 119 -6.57 5.99 12.02
C HIS A 119 -7.41 7.22 11.60
N LYS A 120 -7.76 8.07 12.58
CA LYS A 120 -8.64 9.24 12.36
C LYS A 120 -8.10 10.21 11.30
N ASN A 121 -6.78 10.30 11.18
CA ASN A 121 -6.06 11.22 10.31
C ASN A 121 -5.59 10.59 8.98
N LEU A 122 -5.89 9.32 8.73
CA LEU A 122 -5.55 8.67 7.47
C LEU A 122 -6.68 8.81 6.45
N GLY A 123 -6.33 9.19 5.22
CA GLY A 123 -7.24 9.13 4.06
C GLY A 123 -8.41 10.10 4.09
N ASN A 124 -8.34 11.16 4.90
CA ASN A 124 -9.40 12.16 4.96
C ASN A 124 -9.57 12.82 3.58
N LEU A 125 -10.83 13.01 3.19
CA LEU A 125 -11.26 13.58 1.90
C LEU A 125 -10.98 12.73 0.65
N ALA A 126 -10.34 11.57 0.76
CA ALA A 126 -10.17 10.67 -0.38
C ALA A 126 -11.53 10.15 -0.87
N LYS A 127 -11.73 10.22 -2.18
CA LYS A 127 -12.98 9.84 -2.85
C LYS A 127 -12.69 8.95 -4.06
N CYS A 128 -13.61 8.06 -4.38
CA CYS A 128 -13.50 7.26 -5.61
C CYS A 128 -13.66 8.13 -6.85
N LYS A 129 -12.89 7.78 -7.88
CA LYS A 129 -13.02 8.29 -9.25
C LYS A 129 -13.66 7.26 -10.18
N SER A 130 -13.54 5.98 -9.88
CA SER A 130 -14.20 4.88 -10.57
C SER A 130 -14.52 3.74 -9.57
N PRO A 131 -15.36 2.77 -9.94
CA PRO A 131 -16.32 2.78 -11.05
C PRO A 131 -17.43 3.83 -10.85
N LYS A 132 -18.28 4.04 -11.88
CA LYS A 132 -19.35 5.07 -11.89
C LYS A 132 -20.22 5.07 -10.63
N VAL A 133 -20.51 3.88 -10.08
CA VAL A 133 -21.35 3.69 -8.89
C VAL A 133 -20.77 4.34 -7.63
N TYR A 134 -19.43 4.39 -7.52
CA TYR A 134 -18.74 4.93 -6.35
C TYR A 134 -18.23 6.35 -6.54
N VAL A 135 -18.34 6.96 -7.73
CA VAL A 135 -17.78 8.29 -8.03
C VAL A 135 -18.20 9.31 -6.95
N GLY A 136 -17.20 9.97 -6.37
CA GLY A 136 -17.39 11.01 -5.36
C GLY A 136 -17.67 10.49 -3.94
N GLN A 137 -17.92 9.19 -3.76
CA GLN A 137 -18.06 8.59 -2.44
C GLN A 137 -16.71 8.59 -1.71
N LYS A 138 -16.73 8.92 -0.41
CA LYS A 138 -15.52 8.97 0.43
C LYS A 138 -15.05 7.56 0.75
N LEU A 139 -13.76 7.27 0.60
CA LEU A 139 -13.19 5.95 0.90
C LEU A 139 -13.55 5.48 2.33
N LYS A 140 -13.44 6.36 3.32
CA LYS A 140 -13.77 6.08 4.73
C LYS A 140 -15.25 5.81 5.02
N LYS A 141 -16.13 5.92 4.02
CA LYS A 141 -17.59 5.76 4.17
C LYS A 141 -18.15 4.62 3.34
N ILE A 142 -17.34 4.01 2.47
CA ILE A 142 -17.76 2.87 1.64
C ILE A 142 -17.71 1.61 2.48
N ASN A 143 -18.71 0.74 2.37
CA ASN A 143 -18.61 -0.58 2.94
C ASN A 143 -17.57 -1.41 2.13
N PRO A 144 -16.48 -1.90 2.76
CA PRO A 144 -15.47 -2.71 2.07
C PRO A 144 -16.05 -3.92 1.35
N ASP A 145 -17.09 -4.56 1.90
CA ASP A 145 -17.68 -5.78 1.36
C ASP A 145 -18.31 -5.56 -0.03
N TRP A 146 -18.73 -4.32 -0.34
CA TRP A 146 -19.31 -3.98 -1.64
C TRP A 146 -18.27 -3.72 -2.73
N LEU A 147 -16.99 -3.62 -2.37
CA LEU A 147 -15.89 -3.50 -3.33
C LEU A 147 -15.58 -4.85 -4.00
N CYS A 148 -15.92 -5.95 -3.32
CA CYS A 148 -15.66 -7.34 -3.71
C CYS A 148 -16.95 -8.18 -3.80
N PRO A 149 -17.86 -7.92 -4.75
CA PRO A 149 -19.12 -8.66 -4.84
C PRO A 149 -18.95 -10.15 -5.19
N ASN A 150 -17.77 -10.59 -5.64
CA ASN A 150 -17.53 -11.93 -6.17
C ASN A 150 -16.94 -12.94 -5.17
N ASN A 151 -16.82 -12.63 -3.88
CA ASN A 151 -16.47 -13.63 -2.86
C ASN A 151 -17.59 -14.67 -2.59
N ILE A 152 -18.64 -14.69 -3.42
CA ILE A 152 -19.68 -15.72 -3.47
C ILE A 152 -19.49 -16.68 -4.66
N PHE A 153 -18.66 -16.34 -5.67
CA PHE A 153 -18.52 -17.12 -6.90
C PHE A 153 -17.17 -17.83 -7.08
N SER A 154 -16.25 -17.75 -6.12
CA SER A 154 -15.09 -18.66 -6.05
C SER A 154 -15.44 -20.05 -5.50
N ASN A 155 -16.68 -20.28 -5.06
CA ASN A 155 -17.15 -21.55 -4.48
C ASN A 155 -18.29 -22.24 -5.28
N ILE A 156 -18.56 -21.85 -6.53
CA ILE A 156 -19.56 -22.56 -7.37
C ILE A 156 -19.04 -22.85 -8.78
N SER A 157 -17.83 -23.38 -8.85
CA SER A 157 -17.34 -24.11 -10.01
C SER A 157 -16.89 -25.51 -9.61
N GLU A 158 -17.79 -26.26 -8.96
CA GLU A 158 -17.74 -27.73 -8.89
C GLU A 158 -19.15 -28.27 -9.16
N VAL A 159 -19.50 -28.31 -10.45
CA VAL A 159 -20.59 -29.17 -10.92
C VAL A 159 -19.99 -30.56 -11.10
N MET A 160 -20.27 -31.41 -10.10
CA MET A 160 -20.56 -32.85 -10.20
C MET A 160 -19.89 -33.63 -11.34
N ASP A 161 -18.77 -34.27 -11.04
CA ASP A 161 -18.40 -35.57 -11.63
C ASP A 161 -18.71 -36.70 -10.62
N PRO A 162 -19.20 -37.88 -11.06
CA PRO A 162 -19.61 -38.98 -10.18
C PRO A 162 -18.43 -39.69 -9.51
N PRO A 163 -18.63 -40.37 -8.36
CA PRO A 163 -17.52 -40.81 -7.53
C PRO A 163 -16.90 -42.08 -8.10
N SER A 164 -15.60 -42.05 -8.34
CA SER A 164 -14.77 -43.26 -8.43
C SER A 164 -13.82 -43.32 -7.23
N SER A 165 -14.00 -44.40 -6.48
CA SER A 165 -13.23 -44.89 -5.35
C SER A 165 -11.72 -44.74 -5.46
N ILE A 166 -11.06 -44.39 -4.34
CA ILE A 166 -10.03 -45.17 -3.63
C ILE A 166 -9.69 -44.42 -2.34
N LEU A 167 -10.04 -45.01 -1.20
CA LEU A 167 -9.53 -44.64 0.12
C LEU A 167 -8.02 -44.91 0.16
N LYS A 168 -7.22 -43.90 0.52
CA LYS A 168 -5.92 -44.13 1.17
C LYS A 168 -5.90 -43.32 2.45
N GLU A 169 -5.83 -44.04 3.56
CA GLU A 169 -5.59 -43.50 4.89
C GLU A 169 -4.34 -42.62 4.87
N VAL A 170 -4.47 -41.38 5.35
CA VAL A 170 -3.31 -40.51 5.62
C VAL A 170 -3.04 -40.57 7.11
N ASP A 171 -1.90 -41.19 7.42
CA ASP A 171 -1.29 -41.29 8.74
C ASP A 171 -0.97 -39.91 9.33
N PHE A 172 -1.54 -39.60 10.50
CA PHE A 172 -1.45 -38.30 11.18
C PHE A 172 -0.17 -38.11 12.02
N THR A 173 0.88 -38.92 11.84
CA THR A 173 2.02 -38.93 12.77
C THR A 173 3.24 -38.08 12.34
N ARG A 174 3.11 -37.06 11.48
CA ARG A 174 4.25 -36.20 11.09
C ARG A 174 4.00 -34.69 11.23
N CYS A 175 4.49 -34.11 12.32
CA CYS A 175 4.74 -32.67 12.42
C CYS A 175 5.98 -32.29 11.60
N HIS A 176 5.81 -31.39 10.63
CA HIS A 176 6.93 -30.75 9.94
C HIS A 176 7.29 -29.42 10.61
N ILE A 177 8.52 -29.33 11.13
CA ILE A 177 9.11 -28.07 11.59
C ILE A 177 9.76 -27.40 10.38
N TYR A 178 9.32 -26.18 10.04
CA TYR A 178 9.93 -25.37 9.01
C TYR A 178 11.07 -24.54 9.61
N LEU A 179 12.31 -24.87 9.25
CA LEU A 179 13.49 -24.04 9.49
C LEU A 179 13.77 -23.22 8.22
N PHE A 180 13.66 -21.89 8.31
CA PHE A 180 14.11 -20.99 7.26
C PHE A 180 15.65 -20.93 7.24
N PRO A 181 16.31 -20.99 6.06
CA PRO A 181 17.74 -20.77 5.98
C PRO A 181 18.06 -19.29 6.26
N LYS A 182 19.04 -19.02 7.13
CA LYS A 182 19.69 -17.71 7.25
C LYS A 182 20.59 -17.52 6.02
N PRO A 183 20.40 -16.48 5.19
CA PRO A 183 21.45 -16.08 4.27
C PRO A 183 22.55 -15.37 5.07
N GLN A 184 23.73 -16.00 5.16
CA GLN A 184 24.97 -15.28 5.38
C GLN A 184 25.51 -14.85 4.02
N VAL A 185 25.79 -13.56 3.88
CA VAL A 185 26.66 -13.06 2.83
C VAL A 185 27.90 -12.56 3.56
N GLU A 186 29.03 -13.19 3.28
CA GLU A 186 30.35 -12.72 3.66
C GLU A 186 30.69 -11.46 2.84
N CYS A 187 31.43 -10.56 3.47
CA CYS A 187 31.90 -9.29 2.90
C CYS A 187 32.66 -9.45 1.58
#